data_AF-A0A0Q1AET6-F1
#
_entry.id   AF-A0A0Q1AET6-F1
#
_cell.length_a   1.000
_cell.length_b   1.000
_cell.length_c   1.000
_cell.angle_alpha   90.00
_cell.angle_beta   90.00
_cell.angle_gamma   90.00
#
_symmetry.space_group_name_H-M   'P 1'
#
loop_
_entity.id
_entity.type
_entity.pdbx_description
1 polymer ?
#
loop_
_entity_poly.entity_id
_entity_poly.type
_entity_poly.pdbx_seq_one_letter_code
_entity_poly.pdbx_strand_id
1 'polypeptide(L)'
;MELFRTVTPPTGGAEHLPAPVPVEAAGRLRDIAAFFAAVQGVSPEAPLRPIAQPRLIALGGEDSRRVSPTASTSDAPTDVAKSDVAKATATADTATATSSLTPIAQFRSGTGPVRAFAEATGVPAELVDVPHHSSFEEALALGIRAADAQADCGVDLVLPAPLGIPDEEALALLGLLCSEEPVVVVGFHGTADKQWSQRVERVRDLMFGVRSHRGSAAEVLRHLSSPAMAALVGFLAQSAVRRTPVLLDTTVTCVAACYAQALAPGAQSWMLAGQLTPQAGHLLAVRHLGLTPLFALNMPLGMGTGAAAALPLIRAATTLYSG
;
A
#
# COMPACT_ATOMS: atom_id res chain seq x y z
N MET A 1 14.32 -18.48 -13.46
CA MET A 1 14.82 -18.44 -12.07
C MET A 1 13.63 -18.06 -11.20
N GLU A 2 13.13 -18.97 -10.36
CA GLU A 2 12.08 -18.62 -9.39
C GLU A 2 12.69 -17.70 -8.34
N LEU A 3 12.20 -16.45 -8.26
CA LEU A 3 12.71 -15.44 -7.32
C LEU A 3 12.22 -15.68 -5.89
N PHE A 4 11.05 -16.28 -5.74
CA PHE A 4 10.43 -16.61 -4.45
C PHE A 4 9.83 -18.00 -4.50
N ARG A 5 9.72 -18.64 -3.33
CA ARG A 5 8.95 -19.88 -3.16
C ARG A 5 7.44 -19.59 -3.15
N THR A 6 6.64 -20.57 -3.53
CA THR A 6 5.19 -20.54 -3.30
C THR A 6 4.90 -20.33 -1.81
N VAL A 7 3.95 -19.44 -1.51
CA VAL A 7 3.56 -19.08 -0.16
C VAL A 7 2.36 -19.92 0.25
N THR A 8 2.46 -20.59 1.39
CA THR A 8 1.32 -21.29 1.99
C THR A 8 0.32 -20.26 2.51
N PRO A 9 -0.96 -20.31 2.12
CA PRO A 9 -1.99 -19.46 2.72
C PRO A 9 -2.09 -19.69 4.24
N PRO A 10 -2.50 -18.67 5.02
CA PRO A 10 -2.83 -18.87 6.42
C PRO A 10 -3.88 -19.97 6.58
N THR A 11 -3.68 -20.86 7.55
CA THR A 11 -4.58 -21.99 7.82
C THR A 11 -5.45 -21.68 9.03
N GLY A 12 -6.75 -21.95 8.91
CA GLY A 12 -7.73 -21.72 9.96
C GLY A 12 -8.64 -20.53 9.64
N GLY A 13 -9.42 -20.11 10.63
CA GLY A 13 -10.38 -19.03 10.48
C GLY A 13 -11.09 -18.68 11.79
N ALA A 14 -12.40 -18.48 11.71
CA ALA A 14 -13.20 -18.03 12.85
C ALA A 14 -13.65 -19.15 13.80
N GLU A 15 -13.27 -20.41 13.54
CA GLU A 15 -13.74 -21.59 14.28
C GLU A 15 -13.32 -21.61 15.75
N HIS A 16 -12.17 -21.05 16.07
CA HIS A 16 -11.61 -21.00 17.42
C HIS A 16 -11.74 -19.61 18.06
N LEU A 17 -12.43 -18.68 17.40
CA LEU A 17 -12.68 -17.35 17.95
C LEU A 17 -13.85 -17.38 18.94
N PRO A 18 -13.77 -16.62 20.04
CA PRO A 18 -14.92 -16.39 20.90
C PRO A 18 -16.05 -15.67 20.13
N ALA A 19 -17.25 -15.68 20.69
CA ALA A 19 -18.40 -14.97 20.13
C ALA A 19 -18.91 -13.89 21.11
N PRO A 20 -18.13 -12.83 21.37
CA PRO A 20 -18.52 -11.73 22.26
C PRO A 20 -19.71 -10.92 21.70
N VAL A 21 -19.91 -11.00 20.39
CA VAL A 21 -21.04 -10.45 19.65
C VAL A 21 -21.69 -11.61 18.89
N PRO A 22 -23.04 -11.66 18.77
CA PRO A 22 -23.72 -12.64 17.93
C PRO A 22 -23.13 -12.67 16.51
N VAL A 23 -22.92 -13.86 15.96
CA VAL A 23 -22.22 -14.05 14.68
C VAL A 23 -22.88 -13.25 13.55
N GLU A 24 -24.21 -13.22 13.54
CA GLU A 24 -25.02 -12.52 12.53
C GLU A 24 -24.92 -11.00 12.66
N ALA A 25 -24.59 -10.50 13.86
CA ALA A 25 -24.46 -9.08 14.15
C ALA A 25 -23.01 -8.56 14.05
N ALA A 26 -22.02 -9.46 14.05
CA ALA A 26 -20.62 -9.08 14.06
C ALA A 26 -20.12 -8.48 12.73
N GLY A 27 -20.77 -8.85 11.63
CA GLY A 27 -20.41 -8.41 10.27
C GLY A 27 -18.90 -8.55 10.03
N ARG A 28 -18.32 -7.53 9.39
CA ARG A 28 -16.90 -7.54 8.97
C ARG A 28 -15.89 -7.46 10.10
N LEU A 29 -16.29 -7.11 11.33
CA LEU A 29 -15.37 -7.17 12.47
C LEU A 29 -14.91 -8.61 12.73
N ARG A 30 -15.81 -9.58 12.54
CA ARG A 30 -15.47 -11.01 12.64
C ARG A 30 -14.52 -11.45 11.53
N ASP A 31 -14.71 -10.94 10.30
CA ASP A 31 -13.82 -11.26 9.16
C ASP A 31 -12.37 -10.80 9.42
N ILE A 32 -12.21 -9.61 10.00
CA ILE A 32 -10.88 -9.10 10.39
C ILE A 32 -10.24 -10.01 11.45
N ALA A 33 -10.99 -10.35 12.51
CA ALA A 33 -10.50 -11.25 13.54
C ALA A 33 -10.16 -12.63 12.98
N ALA A 34 -10.97 -13.15 12.05
CA ALA A 34 -10.76 -14.44 11.39
C ALA A 34 -9.50 -14.45 10.53
N PHE A 35 -9.21 -13.37 9.81
CA PHE A 35 -7.95 -13.22 9.08
C PHE A 35 -6.75 -13.32 10.02
N PHE A 36 -6.75 -12.56 11.13
CA PHE A 36 -5.65 -12.62 12.09
C PHE A 36 -5.58 -13.95 12.85
N ALA A 37 -6.72 -14.61 13.07
CA ALA A 37 -6.76 -15.95 13.64
C ALA A 37 -6.04 -16.97 12.74
N ALA A 38 -6.32 -16.92 11.44
CA ALA A 38 -5.65 -17.77 10.46
C ALA A 38 -4.14 -17.46 10.36
N VAL A 39 -3.77 -16.18 10.34
CA VAL A 39 -2.36 -15.75 10.28
C VAL A 39 -1.56 -16.16 11.52
N GLN A 40 -2.18 -16.10 12.69
CA GLN A 40 -1.54 -16.48 13.95
C GLN A 40 -1.62 -17.99 14.25
N GLY A 41 -2.36 -18.76 13.45
CA GLY A 41 -2.57 -20.19 13.69
C GLY A 41 -3.35 -20.46 14.98
N VAL A 42 -4.39 -19.67 15.24
CA VAL A 42 -5.20 -19.76 16.46
C VAL A 42 -5.79 -21.16 16.62
N SER A 43 -5.73 -21.67 17.85
CA SER A 43 -6.23 -22.99 18.23
C SER A 43 -6.80 -22.92 19.67
N PRO A 44 -7.47 -23.99 20.16
CA PRO A 44 -7.94 -24.02 21.54
C PRO A 44 -6.84 -23.80 22.60
N GLU A 45 -5.58 -24.11 22.27
CA GLU A 45 -4.42 -23.96 23.15
C GLU A 45 -3.69 -22.61 22.97
N ALA A 46 -3.96 -21.92 21.85
CA ALA A 46 -3.30 -20.67 21.47
C ALA A 46 -4.35 -19.67 20.97
N PRO A 47 -4.94 -18.85 21.85
CA PRO A 47 -5.96 -17.88 21.46
C PRO A 47 -5.40 -16.75 20.59
N LEU A 48 -6.31 -16.00 19.95
CA LEU A 48 -5.95 -14.83 19.16
C LEU A 48 -5.22 -13.80 20.02
N ARG A 49 -4.10 -13.27 19.52
CA ARG A 49 -3.38 -12.17 20.16
C ARG A 49 -3.74 -10.85 19.50
N PRO A 50 -4.00 -9.78 20.28
CA PRO A 50 -4.16 -8.45 19.73
C PRO A 50 -2.91 -7.99 18.97
N ILE A 51 -3.09 -7.12 17.98
CA ILE A 51 -1.98 -6.47 17.27
C ILE A 51 -1.24 -5.50 18.19
N ALA A 52 -0.03 -5.89 18.56
CA ALA A 52 0.82 -5.23 19.54
C ALA A 52 2.01 -4.50 18.90
N GLN A 53 2.58 -5.03 17.82
CA GLN A 53 3.80 -4.52 17.19
C GLN A 53 3.63 -4.18 15.70
N PRO A 54 2.65 -3.34 15.31
CA PRO A 54 2.51 -2.92 13.94
C PRO A 54 3.67 -1.99 13.56
N ARG A 55 4.11 -2.04 12.30
CA ARG A 55 5.14 -1.14 11.78
C ARG A 55 4.74 -0.54 10.44
N LEU A 56 4.84 0.78 10.34
CA LEU A 56 4.77 1.48 9.06
C LEU A 56 6.16 1.53 8.43
N ILE A 57 6.29 0.99 7.23
CA ILE A 57 7.57 0.98 6.50
C ILE A 57 7.47 1.95 5.33
N ALA A 58 8.13 3.10 5.47
CA ALA A 58 8.33 4.02 4.37
C ALA A 58 9.40 3.47 3.43
N LEU A 59 9.06 3.13 2.18
CA LEU A 59 10.02 2.65 1.18
C LEU A 59 10.12 3.66 0.03
N GLY A 60 11.30 4.21 -0.21
CA GLY A 60 11.49 5.17 -1.28
C GLY A 60 12.90 5.73 -1.35
N GLY A 61 13.18 6.50 -2.40
CA GLY A 61 14.42 7.25 -2.57
C GLY A 61 14.15 8.68 -3.08
N GLU A 62 15.12 9.58 -2.92
CA GLU A 62 15.17 10.91 -3.57
C GLU A 62 15.22 10.90 -5.11
N ASP A 63 14.12 10.60 -5.80
CA ASP A 63 14.10 10.77 -7.27
C ASP A 63 13.61 12.18 -7.60
N SER A 64 14.55 13.13 -7.65
CA SER A 64 14.25 14.53 -8.02
C SER A 64 13.81 14.69 -9.49
N ARG A 65 13.85 13.62 -10.32
CA ARG A 65 13.63 13.71 -11.78
C ARG A 65 12.33 13.07 -12.26
N ARG A 66 11.59 12.34 -11.42
CA ARG A 66 10.33 11.69 -11.81
C ARG A 66 9.10 12.14 -11.02
N VAL A 67 9.28 12.85 -9.92
CA VAL A 67 8.17 13.43 -9.17
C VAL A 67 7.82 14.78 -9.81
N SER A 68 6.79 14.81 -10.64
CA SER A 68 6.15 16.09 -10.95
C SER A 68 5.60 16.68 -9.64
N PRO A 69 5.78 17.99 -9.38
CA PRO A 69 5.27 18.65 -8.16
C PRO A 69 3.74 18.62 -8.04
N THR A 70 3.04 18.02 -9.00
CA THR A 70 1.59 17.77 -9.00
C THR A 70 1.20 16.43 -8.37
N ALA A 71 2.15 15.56 -7.98
CA ALA A 71 1.88 14.24 -7.40
C ALA A 71 1.17 14.28 -6.02
N SER A 72 0.93 15.47 -5.46
CA SER A 72 0.14 15.66 -4.24
C SER A 72 -1.23 16.31 -4.46
N THR A 73 -1.65 16.61 -5.69
CA THR A 73 -2.95 17.24 -5.97
C THR A 73 -3.47 16.92 -7.37
N SER A 74 -4.25 15.85 -7.60
CA SER A 74 -5.23 15.86 -8.72
C SER A 74 -6.19 14.66 -8.80
N ASP A 75 -6.89 14.26 -7.75
CA ASP A 75 -8.14 13.47 -7.92
C ASP A 75 -9.26 13.94 -6.97
N ALA A 76 -9.04 15.01 -6.18
CA ALA A 76 -10.13 15.66 -5.46
C ALA A 76 -10.92 16.50 -6.47
N PRO A 77 -12.26 16.37 -6.56
CA PRO A 77 -13.07 17.26 -7.37
C PRO A 77 -12.84 18.70 -6.91
N THR A 78 -12.41 19.56 -7.83
CA THR A 78 -12.06 20.98 -7.57
C THR A 78 -13.25 21.89 -7.19
N ASP A 79 -14.39 21.35 -6.78
CA ASP A 79 -15.66 22.10 -6.73
C ASP A 79 -16.25 22.33 -5.32
N VAL A 80 -15.44 22.29 -4.26
CA VAL A 80 -15.88 22.73 -2.92
C VAL A 80 -14.86 23.70 -2.29
N ALA A 81 -14.79 24.91 -2.83
CA ALA A 81 -14.19 26.05 -2.15
C ALA A 81 -14.75 27.39 -2.67
N LYS A 82 -16.08 27.52 -2.62
CA LYS A 82 -16.75 28.83 -2.54
C LYS A 82 -17.78 28.79 -1.42
N SER A 83 -17.31 28.74 -0.18
CA SER A 83 -18.11 29.18 0.96
C SER A 83 -17.18 29.61 2.08
N ASP A 84 -17.40 30.85 2.51
CA ASP A 84 -16.71 31.56 3.57
C ASP A 84 -16.61 30.76 4.88
N VAL A 85 -15.40 30.61 5.41
CA VAL A 85 -15.19 30.53 6.87
C VAL A 85 -13.99 31.40 7.21
N ALA A 86 -14.31 32.62 7.62
CA ALA A 86 -13.39 33.49 8.34
C ALA A 86 -13.12 32.94 9.75
N LYS A 87 -11.88 33.15 10.21
CA LYS A 87 -11.35 33.03 11.59
C LYS A 87 -10.97 31.62 12.10
N ALA A 88 -9.72 31.27 11.87
CA ALA A 88 -8.86 30.67 12.89
C ALA A 88 -7.43 31.25 12.74
N THR A 89 -7.08 32.17 13.62
CA THR A 89 -5.77 32.83 13.73
C THR A 89 -4.79 31.97 14.53
N ALA A 90 -3.52 32.05 14.12
CA ALA A 90 -2.29 31.57 14.78
C ALA A 90 -1.88 30.09 14.57
N THR A 91 -1.25 29.80 13.42
CA THR A 91 -0.14 28.81 13.20
C THR A 91 0.35 28.82 11.74
N ALA A 92 0.26 29.97 11.04
CA ALA A 92 0.47 30.02 9.59
C ALA A 92 1.93 30.21 9.12
N ASP A 93 2.90 30.41 10.04
CA ASP A 93 4.28 30.77 9.67
C ASP A 93 5.27 29.59 9.53
N THR A 94 4.84 28.34 9.81
CA THR A 94 5.64 27.13 9.55
C THR A 94 5.09 26.25 8.42
N ALA A 95 3.91 26.58 7.88
CA ALA A 95 3.26 25.78 6.84
C ALA A 95 3.77 26.09 5.42
N THR A 96 4.32 27.28 5.18
CA THR A 96 4.73 27.75 3.85
C THR A 96 6.14 27.32 3.42
N ALA A 97 7.00 26.90 4.35
CA ALA A 97 8.36 26.39 4.02
C ALA A 97 8.38 24.88 3.73
N THR A 98 7.35 24.14 4.13
CA THR A 98 7.30 22.66 4.07
C THR A 98 6.74 22.12 2.73
N SER A 99 6.26 23.00 1.85
CA SER A 99 5.61 22.62 0.58
C SER A 99 6.55 22.33 -0.59
N SER A 100 7.87 22.52 -0.41
CA SER A 100 8.89 22.26 -1.45
C SER A 100 9.65 20.94 -1.27
N LEU A 101 9.51 20.28 -0.12
CA LEU A 101 10.21 19.05 0.19
C LEU A 101 9.53 17.84 -0.46
N THR A 102 10.33 16.90 -0.96
CA THR A 102 9.84 15.60 -1.43
C THR A 102 9.25 14.80 -0.26
N PRO A 103 8.34 13.83 -0.49
CA PRO A 103 7.76 13.02 0.58
C PRO A 103 8.82 12.31 1.46
N ILE A 104 9.92 11.86 0.87
CA ILE A 104 11.04 11.26 1.61
C ILE A 104 11.80 12.29 2.47
N ALA A 105 12.02 13.51 1.96
CA ALA A 105 12.63 14.59 2.73
C ALA A 105 11.72 15.04 3.90
N GLN A 106 10.42 15.12 3.67
CA GLN A 106 9.44 15.34 4.73
C GLN A 106 9.54 14.26 5.80
N PHE A 107 9.52 12.97 5.41
CA PHE A 107 9.62 11.85 6.35
C PHE A 107 10.92 11.89 7.19
N ARG A 108 12.06 12.19 6.55
CA ARG A 108 13.38 12.34 7.21
C ARG A 108 13.40 13.50 8.19
N SER A 109 12.77 14.62 7.85
CA SER A 109 12.64 15.78 8.74
C SER A 109 11.62 15.59 9.87
N GLY A 110 10.95 14.44 9.94
CA GLY A 110 9.89 14.19 10.93
C GLY A 110 8.57 14.89 10.61
N THR A 111 8.39 15.36 9.38
CA THR A 111 7.20 16.08 8.92
C THR A 111 6.45 15.30 7.84
N GLY A 112 5.38 15.89 7.29
CA GLY A 112 4.60 15.33 6.20
C GLY A 112 3.53 14.35 6.67
N PRO A 113 2.63 13.96 5.74
CA PRO A 113 1.43 13.20 6.08
C PRO A 113 1.74 11.83 6.67
N VAL A 114 2.75 11.13 6.16
CA VAL A 114 3.08 9.77 6.64
C VAL A 114 3.48 9.78 8.12
N ARG A 115 4.32 10.73 8.54
CA ARG A 115 4.69 10.89 9.94
C ARG A 115 3.50 11.31 10.80
N ALA A 116 2.69 12.25 10.32
CA ALA A 116 1.51 12.72 11.03
C ALA A 116 0.49 11.60 11.29
N PHE A 117 0.19 10.76 10.28
CA PHE A 117 -0.69 9.61 10.45
C PHE A 117 -0.07 8.53 11.34
N ALA A 118 1.23 8.28 11.21
CA ALA A 118 1.94 7.32 12.06
C ALA A 118 1.85 7.69 13.55
N GLU A 119 2.07 8.98 13.87
CA GLU A 119 1.95 9.53 15.21
C GLU A 119 0.50 9.46 15.72
N ALA A 120 -0.47 9.95 14.92
CA ALA A 120 -1.87 10.00 15.32
C ALA A 120 -2.49 8.62 15.58
N THR A 121 -1.98 7.57 14.92
CA THR A 121 -2.48 6.19 15.06
C THR A 121 -1.60 5.32 15.96
N GLY A 122 -0.51 5.88 16.51
CA GLY A 122 0.41 5.17 17.38
C GLY A 122 1.07 3.96 16.69
N VAL A 123 1.43 4.10 15.42
CA VAL A 123 2.21 3.09 14.67
C VAL A 123 3.64 3.60 14.48
N PRO A 124 4.65 2.89 15.01
CA PRO A 124 6.04 3.24 14.74
C PRO A 124 6.35 3.20 13.24
N ALA A 125 7.03 4.25 12.74
CA ALA A 125 7.38 4.39 11.34
C ALA A 125 8.90 4.38 11.11
N GLU A 126 9.34 3.56 10.16
CA GLU A 126 10.75 3.36 9.77
C GLU A 126 10.94 3.67 8.28
N LEU A 127 12.10 4.22 7.89
CA LEU A 127 12.47 4.47 6.50
C LEU A 127 13.41 3.38 5.99
N VAL A 128 13.06 2.78 4.87
CA VAL A 128 13.95 2.01 4.00
C VAL A 128 14.32 2.90 2.82
N ASP A 129 15.55 3.42 2.86
CA ASP A 129 16.09 4.29 1.83
C ASP A 129 16.56 3.46 0.63
N VAL A 130 15.94 3.69 -0.52
CA VAL A 130 16.19 2.92 -1.75
C VAL A 130 17.00 3.78 -2.73
N PRO A 131 18.29 3.45 -2.98
CA PRO A 131 19.13 4.27 -3.87
C PRO A 131 18.63 4.27 -5.33
N HIS A 132 18.58 5.45 -5.97
CA HIS A 132 18.10 5.62 -7.36
C HIS A 132 18.86 4.83 -8.42
N HIS A 133 20.13 4.56 -8.17
CA HIS A 133 21.01 3.89 -9.13
C HIS A 133 21.11 2.38 -8.88
N SER A 134 20.33 1.85 -7.94
CA SER A 134 20.29 0.41 -7.68
C SER A 134 19.78 -0.32 -8.91
N SER A 135 20.40 -1.47 -9.22
CA SER A 135 19.83 -2.39 -10.20
C SER A 135 18.49 -2.96 -9.70
N PHE A 136 17.73 -3.57 -10.60
CA PHE A 136 16.49 -4.27 -10.23
C PHE A 136 16.75 -5.33 -9.15
N GLU A 137 17.79 -6.14 -9.31
CA GLU A 137 18.16 -7.20 -8.37
C GLU A 137 18.58 -6.64 -7.01
N GLU A 138 19.34 -5.54 -6.98
CA GLU A 138 19.78 -4.89 -5.75
C GLU A 138 18.60 -4.30 -4.97
N ALA A 139 17.69 -3.61 -5.68
CA ALA A 139 16.52 -3.00 -5.10
C ALA A 139 15.52 -4.05 -4.60
N LEU A 140 15.26 -5.09 -5.39
CA LEU A 140 14.44 -6.22 -4.98
C LEU A 140 15.01 -6.89 -3.71
N ALA A 141 16.33 -7.14 -3.70
CA ALA A 141 17.01 -7.73 -2.55
C ALA A 141 16.98 -6.81 -1.31
N LEU A 142 16.99 -5.49 -1.48
CA LEU A 142 16.81 -4.53 -0.39
C LEU A 142 15.40 -4.67 0.24
N GLY A 143 14.36 -4.77 -0.59
CA GLY A 143 13.00 -5.04 -0.15
C GLY A 143 12.87 -6.34 0.65
N ILE A 144 13.47 -7.41 0.13
CA ILE A 144 13.53 -8.73 0.80
C ILE A 144 14.18 -8.60 2.18
N ARG A 145 15.38 -8.01 2.25
CA ARG A 145 16.09 -7.83 3.53
C ARG A 145 15.29 -6.97 4.52
N ALA A 146 14.60 -5.95 4.04
CA ALA A 146 13.76 -5.12 4.89
C ALA A 146 12.58 -5.92 5.48
N ALA A 147 11.91 -6.76 4.69
CA ALA A 147 10.85 -7.63 5.18
C ALA A 147 11.36 -8.69 6.18
N ASP A 148 12.52 -9.29 5.90
CA ASP A 148 13.19 -10.22 6.82
C ASP A 148 13.48 -9.56 8.17
N ALA A 149 14.03 -8.34 8.16
CA ALA A 149 14.33 -7.59 9.37
C ALA A 149 13.07 -7.32 10.21
N GLN A 150 11.94 -6.98 9.59
CA GLN A 150 10.68 -6.76 10.32
C GLN A 150 10.14 -8.06 10.92
N ALA A 151 10.19 -9.17 10.18
CA ALA A 151 9.79 -10.48 10.69
C ALA A 151 10.68 -10.92 11.87
N ASP A 152 12.01 -10.72 11.77
CA ASP A 152 12.97 -11.05 12.83
C ASP A 152 12.78 -10.18 14.08
N CYS A 153 12.29 -8.94 13.91
CA CYS A 153 11.92 -8.06 15.02
C CYS A 153 10.58 -8.42 15.69
N GLY A 154 9.85 -9.42 15.18
CA GLY A 154 8.56 -9.84 15.72
C GLY A 154 7.38 -8.95 15.31
N VAL A 155 7.52 -8.15 14.24
CA VAL A 155 6.42 -7.32 13.72
C VAL A 155 5.23 -8.21 13.35
N ASP A 156 4.07 -7.87 13.90
CA ASP A 156 2.82 -8.64 13.74
C ASP A 156 1.88 -8.06 12.68
N LEU A 157 2.18 -6.88 12.13
CA LEU A 157 1.51 -6.27 10.98
C LEU A 157 2.39 -5.20 10.33
N VAL A 158 2.66 -5.32 9.03
CA VAL A 158 3.37 -4.27 8.27
C VAL A 158 2.42 -3.40 7.45
N LEU A 159 2.67 -2.09 7.46
CA LEU A 159 1.95 -1.08 6.70
C LEU A 159 2.92 -0.44 5.70
N PRO A 160 2.98 -0.91 4.44
CA PRO A 160 3.86 -0.32 3.42
C PRO A 160 3.43 1.11 3.07
N ALA A 161 4.40 2.01 3.03
CA ALA A 161 4.24 3.42 2.70
C ALA A 161 5.23 3.81 1.58
N PRO A 162 4.88 3.59 0.31
CA PRO A 162 5.75 3.97 -0.80
C PRO A 162 5.93 5.49 -0.85
N LEU A 163 7.18 5.95 -0.94
CA LEU A 163 7.53 7.36 -1.05
C LEU A 163 8.24 7.62 -2.39
N GLY A 164 7.66 8.49 -3.22
CA GLY A 164 8.29 8.92 -4.47
C GLY A 164 8.19 7.93 -5.64
N ILE A 165 7.30 6.93 -5.56
CA ILE A 165 6.93 6.08 -6.70
C ILE A 165 5.85 6.80 -7.51
N PRO A 166 6.05 7.11 -8.81
CA PRO A 166 5.03 7.74 -9.63
C PRO A 166 3.80 6.85 -9.83
N ASP A 167 2.61 7.42 -9.75
CA ASP A 167 1.36 6.68 -9.98
C ASP A 167 1.29 6.11 -11.39
N GLU A 168 1.75 6.85 -12.42
CA GLU A 168 1.75 6.37 -13.81
C GLU A 168 2.58 5.09 -13.99
N GLU A 169 3.63 4.90 -13.19
CA GLU A 169 4.42 3.67 -13.17
C GLU A 169 3.57 2.48 -12.68
N ALA A 170 2.88 2.66 -11.54
CA ALA A 170 1.98 1.64 -11.01
C ALA A 170 0.80 1.35 -11.96
N LEU A 171 0.21 2.37 -12.57
CA LEU A 171 -0.89 2.20 -13.52
C LEU A 171 -0.47 1.46 -14.78
N ALA A 172 0.73 1.74 -15.32
CA ALA A 172 1.27 1.00 -16.46
C ALA A 172 1.51 -0.47 -16.12
N LEU A 173 2.08 -0.75 -14.93
CA LEU A 173 2.26 -2.11 -14.43
C LEU A 173 0.92 -2.85 -14.28
N LEU A 174 -0.11 -2.19 -13.75
CA LEU A 174 -1.45 -2.75 -13.61
C LEU A 174 -2.10 -3.04 -14.96
N GLY A 175 -2.03 -2.10 -15.92
CA GLY A 175 -2.58 -2.26 -17.26
C GLY A 175 -1.96 -3.46 -17.98
N LEU A 176 -0.64 -3.62 -17.87
CA LEU A 176 0.07 -4.79 -18.42
C LEU A 176 -0.37 -6.10 -17.76
N LEU A 177 -0.51 -6.11 -16.44
CA LEU A 177 -0.86 -7.31 -15.69
C LEU A 177 -2.31 -7.76 -15.94
N CYS A 178 -3.24 -6.80 -16.01
CA CYS A 178 -4.66 -7.08 -16.21
C CYS A 178 -5.08 -7.11 -17.70
N SER A 179 -4.15 -6.85 -18.63
CA SER A 179 -4.46 -6.67 -20.07
C SER A 179 -5.51 -5.57 -20.32
N GLU A 180 -5.42 -4.48 -19.56
CA GLU A 180 -6.33 -3.34 -19.64
C GLU A 180 -5.70 -2.16 -20.38
N GLU A 181 -6.54 -1.36 -21.02
CA GLU A 181 -6.09 -0.17 -21.75
C GLU A 181 -5.67 0.97 -20.79
N PRO A 182 -4.71 1.83 -21.17
CA PRO A 182 -4.25 2.97 -20.36
C PRO A 182 -5.39 3.85 -19.83
N VAL A 183 -6.43 4.06 -20.66
CA VAL A 183 -7.60 4.87 -20.32
C VAL A 183 -8.43 4.27 -19.18
N VAL A 184 -8.46 2.94 -19.07
CA VAL A 184 -9.22 2.21 -18.04
C VAL A 184 -8.51 2.28 -16.70
N VAL A 185 -7.20 2.02 -16.68
CA VAL A 185 -6.43 2.04 -15.43
C VAL A 185 -6.27 3.45 -14.86
N VAL A 186 -6.15 4.46 -15.71
CA VAL A 186 -6.14 5.87 -15.27
C VAL A 186 -7.53 6.29 -14.78
N GLY A 187 -8.58 5.99 -15.55
CA GLY A 187 -9.95 6.45 -15.28
C GLY A 187 -10.10 7.97 -15.41
N PHE A 188 -11.33 8.46 -15.40
CA PHE A 188 -11.63 9.90 -15.50
C PHE A 188 -12.33 10.37 -14.23
N HIS A 189 -11.62 11.11 -13.36
CA HIS A 189 -12.08 11.50 -12.02
C HIS A 189 -12.28 13.01 -11.88
N GLY A 190 -12.83 13.66 -12.89
CA GLY A 190 -13.08 15.11 -12.86
C GLY A 190 -11.82 15.98 -12.96
N THR A 191 -10.67 15.40 -13.29
CA THR A 191 -9.47 16.12 -13.70
C THR A 191 -9.69 16.82 -15.05
N ALA A 192 -9.03 17.97 -15.27
CA ALA A 192 -9.10 18.65 -16.56
C ALA A 192 -8.64 17.73 -17.71
N ASP A 193 -9.40 17.71 -18.81
CA ASP A 193 -9.20 16.80 -19.96
C ASP A 193 -7.74 16.72 -20.46
N LYS A 194 -7.03 17.85 -20.46
CA LYS A 194 -5.62 17.91 -20.88
C LYS A 194 -4.67 17.19 -19.91
N GLN A 195 -4.88 17.33 -18.61
CA GLN A 195 -4.03 16.66 -17.61
C GLN A 195 -4.30 15.16 -17.61
N TRP A 196 -5.58 14.80 -17.71
CA TRP A 196 -5.99 13.41 -17.87
C TRP A 196 -5.38 12.75 -19.10
N SER A 197 -5.51 13.38 -20.29
CA SER A 197 -4.97 12.83 -21.53
C SER A 197 -3.45 12.67 -21.49
N GLN A 198 -2.74 13.60 -20.86
CA GLN A 198 -1.29 13.50 -20.65
C GLN A 198 -0.93 12.33 -19.72
N ARG A 199 -1.70 12.07 -18.65
CA ARG A 199 -1.49 10.89 -17.78
C ARG A 199 -1.71 9.60 -18.57
N VAL A 200 -2.81 9.52 -19.33
CA VAL A 200 -3.11 8.38 -20.21
C VAL A 200 -1.99 8.15 -21.22
N GLU A 201 -1.46 9.21 -21.82
CA GLU A 201 -0.32 9.13 -22.75
C GLU A 201 0.94 8.58 -22.10
N ARG A 202 1.32 9.08 -20.91
CA ARG A 202 2.48 8.57 -20.17
C ARG A 202 2.34 7.08 -19.84
N VAL A 203 1.16 6.66 -19.37
CA VAL A 203 0.87 5.26 -19.07
C VAL A 203 0.97 4.41 -20.34
N ARG A 204 0.38 4.86 -21.45
CA ARG A 204 0.49 4.20 -22.76
C ARG A 204 1.96 3.99 -23.16
N ASP A 205 2.78 5.04 -23.06
CA ASP A 205 4.17 5.00 -23.51
C ASP A 205 5.02 4.06 -22.63
N LEU A 206 4.80 4.07 -21.31
CA LEU A 206 5.42 3.11 -20.39
C LEU A 206 5.04 1.67 -20.74
N MET A 207 3.75 1.41 -20.99
CA MET A 207 3.27 0.08 -21.37
C MET A 207 3.82 -0.39 -22.73
N PHE A 208 3.99 0.53 -23.67
CA PHE A 208 4.56 0.23 -24.98
C PHE A 208 6.05 -0.14 -24.90
N GLY A 209 6.81 0.56 -24.04
CA GLY A 209 8.25 0.35 -23.86
C GLY A 209 8.63 -1.07 -23.44
N VAL A 210 7.74 -1.80 -22.76
CA VAL A 210 7.98 -3.16 -22.27
C VAL A 210 7.10 -4.23 -22.92
N ARG A 211 6.47 -3.94 -24.06
CA ARG A 211 5.55 -4.86 -24.75
C ARG A 211 6.17 -6.22 -25.09
N SER A 212 7.48 -6.30 -25.32
CA SER A 212 8.22 -7.54 -25.58
C SER A 212 8.35 -8.44 -24.35
N HIS A 213 8.08 -7.93 -23.16
CA HIS A 213 8.28 -8.62 -21.88
C HIS A 213 6.98 -9.09 -21.22
N ARG A 214 5.81 -8.86 -21.84
CA ARG A 214 4.47 -9.13 -21.26
C ARG A 214 4.26 -10.58 -20.77
N GLY A 215 5.01 -11.54 -21.27
CA GLY A 215 4.94 -12.94 -20.83
C GLY A 215 5.62 -13.24 -19.48
N SER A 216 6.28 -12.26 -18.86
CA SER A 216 6.97 -12.44 -17.57
C SER A 216 6.82 -11.21 -16.69
N ALA A 217 6.12 -11.37 -15.55
CA ALA A 217 5.98 -10.32 -14.55
C ALA A 217 7.33 -9.80 -14.04
N ALA A 218 8.32 -10.70 -13.89
CA ALA A 218 9.67 -10.34 -13.48
C ALA A 218 10.39 -9.48 -14.54
N GLU A 219 10.26 -9.82 -15.83
CA GLU A 219 10.87 -9.01 -16.90
C GLU A 219 10.18 -7.66 -17.08
N VAL A 220 8.85 -7.61 -16.92
CA VAL A 220 8.10 -6.34 -16.93
C VAL A 220 8.58 -5.43 -15.81
N LEU A 221 8.69 -5.96 -14.58
CA LEU A 221 9.23 -5.17 -13.47
C LEU A 221 10.66 -4.73 -13.73
N ARG A 222 11.55 -5.64 -14.17
CA ARG A 222 12.96 -5.31 -14.42
C ARG A 222 13.13 -4.13 -15.38
N HIS A 223 12.28 -4.02 -16.39
CA HIS A 223 12.43 -3.00 -17.45
C HIS A 223 11.57 -1.74 -17.25
N LEU A 224 10.47 -1.81 -16.49
CA LEU A 224 9.57 -0.67 -16.28
C LEU A 224 9.77 -0.01 -14.91
N SER A 225 10.00 -0.82 -13.86
CA SER A 225 9.92 -0.34 -12.48
C SER A 225 11.12 0.51 -12.06
N SER A 226 10.84 1.52 -11.25
CA SER A 226 11.84 2.22 -10.44
C SER A 226 12.43 1.29 -9.38
N PRO A 227 13.64 1.58 -8.86
CA PRO A 227 14.18 0.85 -7.72
C PRO A 227 13.23 0.79 -6.52
N ALA A 228 12.53 1.89 -6.22
CA ALA A 228 11.57 1.94 -5.12
C ALA A 228 10.39 0.97 -5.32
N MET A 229 9.86 0.85 -6.54
CA MET A 229 8.82 -0.13 -6.86
C MET A 229 9.35 -1.57 -6.80
N ALA A 230 10.56 -1.84 -7.31
CA ALA A 230 11.18 -3.15 -7.20
C ALA A 230 11.39 -3.56 -5.73
N ALA A 231 11.88 -2.64 -4.89
CA ALA A 231 12.02 -2.86 -3.45
C ALA A 231 10.66 -3.09 -2.77
N LEU A 232 9.62 -2.34 -3.13
CA LEU A 232 8.28 -2.54 -2.58
C LEU A 232 7.71 -3.92 -2.94
N VAL A 233 7.84 -4.36 -4.19
CA VAL A 233 7.41 -5.70 -4.62
C VAL A 233 8.17 -6.79 -3.85
N GLY A 234 9.49 -6.64 -3.72
CA GLY A 234 10.33 -7.59 -2.97
C GLY A 234 9.96 -7.64 -1.49
N PHE A 235 9.68 -6.48 -0.89
CA PHE A 235 9.21 -6.37 0.50
C PHE A 235 7.88 -7.11 0.68
N LEU A 236 6.88 -6.86 -0.16
CA LEU A 236 5.56 -7.48 -0.06
C LEU A 236 5.58 -8.99 -0.28
N ALA A 237 6.31 -9.46 -1.29
CA ALA A 237 6.47 -10.89 -1.55
C ALA A 237 7.16 -11.58 -0.38
N GLN A 238 8.24 -10.98 0.13
CA GLN A 238 8.98 -11.55 1.25
C GLN A 238 8.18 -11.49 2.56
N SER A 239 7.41 -10.44 2.84
CA SER A 239 6.52 -10.40 4.02
C SER A 239 5.59 -11.61 4.06
N ALA A 240 5.00 -11.98 2.91
CA ALA A 240 4.16 -13.16 2.84
C ALA A 240 4.96 -14.47 2.98
N VAL A 241 6.14 -14.57 2.35
CA VAL A 241 7.08 -15.72 2.52
C VAL A 241 7.48 -15.91 3.98
N ARG A 242 7.63 -14.82 4.73
CA ARG A 242 7.95 -14.76 6.16
C ARG A 242 6.73 -14.84 7.06
N ARG A 243 5.52 -14.98 6.49
CA ARG A 243 4.26 -15.10 7.24
C ARG A 243 3.94 -13.88 8.09
N THR A 244 4.33 -12.70 7.62
CA THR A 244 4.02 -11.40 8.23
C THR A 244 2.85 -10.77 7.46
N PRO A 245 1.71 -10.50 8.12
CA PRO A 245 0.57 -9.92 7.42
C PRO A 245 0.84 -8.47 7.02
N VAL A 246 0.23 -8.06 5.91
CA VAL A 246 0.41 -6.73 5.30
C VAL A 246 -0.93 -6.01 5.21
N LEU A 247 -0.96 -4.72 5.55
CA LEU A 247 -2.11 -3.85 5.32
C LEU A 247 -1.83 -2.85 4.19
N LEU A 248 -2.39 -3.12 3.02
CA LEU A 248 -2.28 -2.30 1.81
C LEU A 248 -3.10 -1.01 1.93
N ASP A 249 -2.71 0.00 1.17
CA ASP A 249 -3.36 1.32 1.14
C ASP A 249 -4.02 1.60 -0.21
N THR A 250 -3.38 2.40 -1.07
CA THR A 250 -3.92 2.83 -2.37
C THR A 250 -3.23 2.13 -3.55
N THR A 251 -3.52 2.61 -4.77
CA THR A 251 -3.06 2.09 -6.06
C THR A 251 -1.64 1.53 -6.04
N VAL A 252 -0.63 2.32 -5.66
CA VAL A 252 0.79 1.89 -5.72
C VAL A 252 1.04 0.62 -4.91
N THR A 253 0.56 0.57 -3.66
CA THR A 253 0.73 -0.61 -2.80
C THR A 253 -0.05 -1.81 -3.30
N CYS A 254 -1.26 -1.61 -3.83
CA CYS A 254 -2.08 -2.70 -4.36
C CYS A 254 -1.49 -3.27 -5.66
N VAL A 255 -0.97 -2.41 -6.55
CA VAL A 255 -0.28 -2.87 -7.76
C VAL A 255 0.98 -3.65 -7.40
N ALA A 256 1.79 -3.15 -6.46
CA ALA A 256 2.96 -3.87 -6.00
C ALA A 256 2.59 -5.23 -5.38
N ALA A 257 1.45 -5.31 -4.67
CA ALA A 257 0.91 -6.57 -4.16
C ALA A 257 0.48 -7.52 -5.29
N CYS A 258 -0.11 -7.02 -6.39
CA CYS A 258 -0.44 -7.86 -7.55
C CYS A 258 0.82 -8.51 -8.14
N TYR A 259 1.91 -7.74 -8.24
CA TYR A 259 3.20 -8.28 -8.70
C TYR A 259 3.86 -9.20 -7.66
N ALA A 260 3.75 -8.90 -6.37
CA ALA A 260 4.19 -9.80 -5.31
C ALA A 260 3.47 -11.15 -5.40
N GLN A 261 2.16 -11.17 -5.66
CA GLN A 261 1.39 -12.39 -5.91
C GLN A 261 1.86 -13.13 -7.18
N ALA A 262 2.23 -12.41 -8.24
CA ALA A 262 2.75 -13.02 -9.46
C ALA A 262 4.15 -13.64 -9.27
N LEU A 263 5.00 -13.02 -8.43
CA LEU A 263 6.35 -13.52 -8.14
C LEU A 263 6.38 -14.60 -7.04
N ALA A 264 5.48 -14.51 -6.06
CA ALA A 264 5.34 -15.41 -4.93
C ALA A 264 3.87 -15.87 -4.82
N PRO A 265 3.44 -16.86 -5.61
CA PRO A 265 2.04 -17.31 -5.61
C PRO A 265 1.56 -17.68 -4.21
N GLY A 266 0.44 -17.09 -3.78
CA GLY A 266 -0.14 -17.23 -2.44
C GLY A 266 0.15 -16.03 -1.52
N ALA A 267 0.98 -15.08 -1.94
CA ALA A 267 1.30 -13.90 -1.15
C ALA A 267 0.07 -13.05 -0.79
N GLN A 268 -0.90 -12.93 -1.71
CA GLN A 268 -2.15 -12.20 -1.51
C GLN A 268 -2.91 -12.64 -0.25
N SER A 269 -2.81 -13.91 0.15
CA SER A 269 -3.57 -14.44 1.29
C SER A 269 -3.05 -13.94 2.64
N TRP A 270 -1.91 -13.24 2.64
CA TRP A 270 -1.30 -12.57 3.79
C TRP A 270 -1.58 -11.07 3.81
N MET A 271 -2.48 -10.58 2.96
CA MET A 271 -2.69 -9.14 2.77
C MET A 271 -4.15 -8.74 3.03
N LEU A 272 -4.33 -7.57 3.64
CA LEU A 272 -5.60 -6.86 3.77
C LEU A 272 -5.51 -5.54 3.00
N ALA A 273 -6.63 -4.99 2.56
CA ALA A 273 -6.71 -3.63 2.03
C ALA A 273 -7.35 -2.70 3.06
N GLY A 274 -6.68 -1.62 3.45
CA GLY A 274 -7.14 -0.71 4.50
C GLY A 274 -8.30 0.16 4.06
N GLN A 275 -8.21 0.79 2.89
CA GLN A 275 -9.23 1.68 2.38
C GLN A 275 -9.57 1.44 0.89
N LEU A 276 -10.75 1.89 0.50
CA LEU A 276 -11.22 2.05 -0.86
C LEU A 276 -11.15 3.54 -1.22
N THR A 277 -10.55 3.82 -2.37
CA THR A 277 -10.56 5.12 -3.03
C THR A 277 -11.30 5.01 -4.36
N PRO A 278 -11.84 6.12 -4.90
CA PRO A 278 -12.52 6.10 -6.20
C PRO A 278 -11.56 5.95 -7.38
N GLN A 279 -10.24 5.90 -7.15
CA GLN A 279 -9.24 5.81 -8.21
C GLN A 279 -9.41 4.50 -8.98
N ALA A 280 -9.58 4.59 -10.30
CA ALA A 280 -9.86 3.43 -11.16
C ALA A 280 -8.80 2.34 -11.03
N GLY A 281 -7.52 2.72 -11.02
CA GLY A 281 -6.41 1.79 -10.79
C GLY A 281 -6.49 1.08 -9.43
N HIS A 282 -6.89 1.77 -8.36
CA HIS A 282 -7.07 1.16 -7.05
C HIS A 282 -8.21 0.12 -7.06
N LEU A 283 -9.37 0.50 -7.60
CA LEU A 283 -10.53 -0.39 -7.71
C LEU A 283 -10.21 -1.65 -8.51
N LEU A 284 -9.49 -1.50 -9.62
CA LEU A 284 -9.06 -2.62 -10.45
C LEU A 284 -8.03 -3.51 -9.71
N ALA A 285 -7.05 -2.92 -9.03
CA ALA A 285 -6.03 -3.66 -8.31
C ALA A 285 -6.61 -4.48 -7.13
N VAL A 286 -7.47 -3.89 -6.29
CA VAL A 286 -8.10 -4.64 -5.19
C VAL A 286 -9.02 -5.75 -5.70
N ARG A 287 -9.73 -5.52 -6.82
CA ARG A 287 -10.52 -6.55 -7.49
C ARG A 287 -9.65 -7.68 -8.02
N HIS A 288 -8.51 -7.37 -8.64
CA HIS A 288 -7.56 -8.36 -9.15
C HIS A 288 -6.99 -9.22 -8.02
N LEU A 289 -6.73 -8.62 -6.84
CA LEU A 289 -6.29 -9.35 -5.64
C LEU A 289 -7.42 -10.11 -4.93
N GLY A 290 -8.68 -9.90 -5.31
CA GLY A 290 -9.83 -10.46 -4.60
C GLY A 290 -9.97 -9.93 -3.17
N LEU A 291 -9.46 -8.72 -2.89
CA LEU A 291 -9.50 -8.12 -1.56
C LEU A 291 -10.70 -7.17 -1.43
N THR A 292 -11.36 -7.21 -0.28
CA THR A 292 -12.42 -6.25 0.09
C THR A 292 -11.84 -5.26 1.09
N PRO A 293 -11.67 -3.97 0.74
CA PRO A 293 -11.06 -3.01 1.65
C PRO A 293 -11.87 -2.78 2.93
N LEU A 294 -11.22 -2.47 4.05
CA LEU A 294 -11.89 -2.35 5.37
C LEU A 294 -12.84 -1.13 5.43
N PHE A 295 -12.41 0.00 4.87
CA PHE A 295 -13.19 1.25 4.82
C PHE A 295 -13.32 1.80 3.40
N ALA A 296 -14.31 2.66 3.18
CA ALA A 296 -14.36 3.53 2.01
C ALA A 296 -14.13 4.98 2.46
N LEU A 297 -12.87 5.34 2.72
CA LEU A 297 -12.49 6.69 3.16
C LEU A 297 -12.42 7.68 2.00
N ASN A 298 -12.33 7.18 0.76
CA ASN A 298 -12.15 8.01 -0.43
C ASN A 298 -10.94 8.94 -0.32
N MET A 299 -9.86 8.50 0.34
CA MET A 299 -8.66 9.30 0.55
C MET A 299 -7.57 8.95 -0.46
N PRO A 300 -7.36 9.76 -1.52
CA PRO A 300 -6.39 9.45 -2.59
C PRO A 300 -4.93 9.72 -2.19
N LEU A 301 -4.68 10.21 -0.97
CA LEU A 301 -3.36 10.63 -0.49
C LEU A 301 -2.29 9.52 -0.58
N GLY A 302 -2.68 8.28 -0.28
CA GLY A 302 -1.77 7.14 -0.35
C GLY A 302 -0.67 7.14 0.72
N MET A 303 0.49 6.59 0.35
CA MET A 303 1.69 6.51 1.21
C MET A 303 1.47 5.80 2.55
N GLY A 304 0.55 4.84 2.62
CA GLY A 304 0.25 4.07 3.84
C GLY A 304 -0.66 4.81 4.83
N THR A 305 -1.14 6.00 4.50
CA THR A 305 -1.97 6.82 5.40
C THR A 305 -3.35 6.19 5.62
N GLY A 306 -3.96 5.59 4.59
CA GLY A 306 -5.23 4.88 4.73
C GLY A 306 -5.09 3.56 5.46
N ALA A 307 -3.97 2.86 5.28
CA ALA A 307 -3.61 1.70 6.07
C ALA A 307 -3.47 2.08 7.56
N ALA A 308 -2.74 3.17 7.87
CA ALA A 308 -2.60 3.67 9.24
C ALA A 308 -3.96 4.03 9.84
N ALA A 309 -4.83 4.72 9.08
CA ALA A 309 -6.17 5.08 9.52
C ALA A 309 -7.06 3.86 9.84
N ALA A 310 -6.81 2.70 9.19
CA ALA A 310 -7.55 1.47 9.44
C ALA A 310 -7.02 0.66 10.64
N LEU A 311 -5.81 0.95 11.14
CA LEU A 311 -5.18 0.22 12.25
C LEU A 311 -6.02 0.21 13.55
N PRO A 312 -6.66 1.31 14.00
CA PRO A 312 -7.50 1.28 15.20
C PRO A 312 -8.65 0.27 15.10
N LEU A 313 -9.26 0.10 13.92
CA LEU A 313 -10.31 -0.90 13.71
C LEU A 313 -9.76 -2.32 13.85
N ILE A 314 -8.60 -2.58 13.25
CA ILE A 314 -7.93 -3.88 13.34
C ILE A 314 -7.62 -4.21 14.81
N ARG A 315 -7.04 -3.27 15.56
CA ARG A 315 -6.77 -3.43 16.98
C ARG A 315 -8.07 -3.74 17.74
N ALA A 316 -9.12 -2.95 17.52
CA ALA A 316 -10.42 -3.19 18.14
C ALA A 316 -10.99 -4.59 17.85
N ALA A 317 -10.92 -5.04 16.59
CA ALA A 317 -11.36 -6.38 16.20
C ALA A 317 -10.52 -7.47 16.89
N THR A 318 -9.19 -7.38 16.84
CA THR A 318 -8.33 -8.41 17.46
C THR A 318 -8.43 -8.44 18.98
N THR A 319 -8.61 -7.30 19.64
CA THR A 319 -8.81 -7.22 21.10
C THR A 319 -10.19 -7.75 21.51
N LEU A 320 -11.24 -7.42 20.76
CA LEU A 320 -12.58 -7.91 21.06
C LEU A 320 -12.65 -9.45 20.98
N TYR A 321 -11.89 -10.06 20.07
CA TYR A 321 -11.89 -11.50 19.82
C TYR A 321 -10.72 -12.27 20.46
N SER A 322 -9.87 -11.64 21.26
CA SER A 322 -8.74 -12.32 21.93
C SER A 322 -9.09 -13.07 23.21
N GLY A 323 -10.30 -12.87 23.76
CA GLY A 323 -10.73 -13.43 25.05
C GLY A 323 -10.98 -12.33 26.06
#